data_AF-H9UEV2-F1
#
_entry.id   AF-H9UEV2-F1
#
_cell.length_a   1.000
_cell.length_b   1.000
_cell.length_c   1.000
_cell.angle_alpha   90.00
_cell.angle_beta   90.00
_cell.angle_gamma   90.00
#
_symmetry.space_group_name_H-M   'P 1'
#
loop_
_entity.id
_entity.type
_entity.pdbx_description
1 polymer ?
#
loop_
_entity_poly.entity_id
_entity_poly.type
_entity_poly.pdbx_seq_one_letter_code
_entity_poly.pdbx_strand_id
1 'polypeptide(L)'
;MTNKLKIVVSSLAVISAFVLVLTSCSVTFTNTHLFQKSYAVSVTINLPTDVLNTSKSSNALPYSFSNKQISMVQITILESGSVVETKNATQLGNFTFNLAPGTYTFDVKTYFKDSNQDKLYFYGSSTSTVDAQNTNIIIDTKLASGTIHLNVLPTDITFFTEHATVTLQKLNGTAVQFTQVVGKPSGNLAVEVYPGIWQVTTEGILTSQTNSNDKRYSKVQQSRLVFVDVSEDEQIVEKLLVPSESDIGSLLYVNTADVHDGDTFKVGTQSYRLIGIDAPEVQTGSKPRGEYADESTEFLKSFVSSGNGYVRIINKGIDSYGRYLVYLLNNTGEKFYPEESLKNGLSRPLLYQENVDERFTPRIVDAYKLAYQNRKGIFSKYESAQIVEQSTQDKDSYVGKIVWLKGQITNISKDSTGKYTLTLDDGWATVELRKEEYDYFVAPFDMYSLNNKLVKFYGELWPGNTSGTYKILLRASFEVVFIN
;
A
#
# COMPACT_ATOMS: atom_id res chain seq x y z
N MET A 1 4.70 47.01 58.82
CA MET A 1 5.40 46.90 60.12
C MET A 1 6.47 45.83 59.90
N THR A 2 7.78 46.07 59.92
CA THR A 2 8.59 46.89 60.82
C THR A 2 9.91 47.25 60.12
N ASN A 3 10.30 48.53 60.25
CA ASN A 3 11.65 49.05 60.01
C ASN A 3 12.69 48.40 60.93
N LYS A 4 13.96 48.37 60.48
CA LYS A 4 15.15 48.97 61.15
C LYS A 4 16.42 48.52 60.38
N LEU A 5 17.28 49.36 59.78
CA LEU A 5 17.99 50.61 60.16
C LEU A 5 19.35 50.36 60.84
N LYS A 6 20.35 51.13 60.36
CA LYS A 6 21.69 51.52 60.88
C LYS A 6 22.88 50.70 60.39
N ILE A 7 23.79 51.24 59.55
CA ILE A 7 24.74 52.38 59.69
C ILE A 7 25.80 52.13 60.76
N VAL A 8 27.09 52.15 60.37
CA VAL A 8 28.27 52.88 60.92
C VAL A 8 29.44 52.57 59.94
N VAL A 9 30.04 53.48 59.17
CA VAL A 9 30.76 54.75 59.40
C VAL A 9 32.23 54.57 59.81
N SER A 10 33.10 55.06 58.91
CA SER A 10 34.42 55.71 59.08
C SER A 10 35.62 54.92 59.62
N SER A 11 36.76 55.00 58.92
CA SER A 11 37.87 55.89 59.34
C SER A 11 38.83 56.18 58.18
N LEU A 12 39.24 57.43 58.12
CA LEU A 12 40.12 58.09 57.18
C LEU A 12 41.48 58.28 57.86
N ALA A 13 42.61 58.06 57.17
CA ALA A 13 43.89 58.63 57.57
C ALA A 13 44.82 58.82 56.36
N VAL A 14 45.11 60.10 56.10
CA VAL A 14 46.01 60.69 55.11
C VAL A 14 47.42 60.80 55.69
N ILE A 15 48.47 60.77 54.86
CA ILE A 15 49.79 61.48 54.98
C ILE A 15 50.57 61.14 53.68
N SER A 16 50.75 62.06 52.72
CA SER A 16 51.88 63.02 52.53
C SER A 16 53.27 62.36 52.48
N ALA A 17 54.27 62.69 51.67
CA ALA A 17 54.47 63.47 50.46
C ALA A 17 55.92 63.17 49.97
N PHE A 18 56.15 63.20 48.65
CA PHE A 18 57.39 63.52 47.90
C PHE A 18 58.78 63.08 48.42
N VAL A 19 59.52 62.27 47.62
CA VAL A 19 60.95 62.45 47.26
C VAL A 19 61.25 61.76 45.90
N LEU A 20 61.91 62.50 44.99
CA LEU A 20 62.50 62.03 43.73
C LEU A 20 63.88 61.37 43.97
N VAL A 21 64.27 60.37 43.16
CA VAL A 21 65.48 60.36 42.29
C VAL A 21 65.80 58.92 41.79
N LEU A 22 65.65 58.77 40.46
CA LEU A 22 66.37 58.01 39.42
C LEU A 22 66.93 56.57 39.59
N THR A 23 66.43 55.75 38.64
CA THR A 23 67.06 54.70 37.80
C THR A 23 67.45 53.34 38.37
N SER A 24 66.61 52.34 38.10
CA SER A 24 66.99 51.10 37.40
C SER A 24 65.75 50.43 36.79
N CYS A 25 65.94 49.68 35.70
CA CYS A 25 64.90 49.05 34.90
C CYS A 25 63.93 48.17 35.70
N SER A 26 62.64 48.27 35.38
CA SER A 26 61.75 47.11 35.35
C SER A 26 60.61 47.37 34.38
N VAL A 27 60.69 46.69 33.24
CA VAL A 27 59.55 46.51 32.36
C VAL A 27 58.57 45.61 33.11
N THR A 28 57.44 46.16 33.55
CA THR A 28 56.30 45.34 33.94
C THR A 28 55.33 45.39 32.77
N PHE A 29 55.45 44.44 31.85
CA PHE A 29 54.36 44.16 30.95
C PHE A 29 53.17 43.70 31.80
N THR A 30 52.06 44.40 31.70
CA THR A 30 50.76 43.91 32.13
C THR A 30 50.46 42.65 31.31
N ASN A 31 50.74 41.48 31.88
CA ASN A 31 50.18 40.23 31.40
C ASN A 31 48.69 40.23 31.75
N THR A 32 47.88 40.85 30.89
CA THR A 32 46.47 40.48 30.79
C THR A 32 46.42 39.07 30.22
N HIS A 33 46.46 38.07 31.10
CA HIS A 33 45.96 36.74 30.75
C HIS A 33 44.45 36.89 30.49
N LEU A 34 44.11 37.16 29.23
CA LEU A 34 42.76 36.99 28.70
C LEU A 34 42.39 35.52 28.90
N PHE A 35 41.57 35.23 29.91
CA PHE A 35 40.91 33.94 30.03
C PHE A 35 39.95 33.81 28.83
N GLN A 36 40.33 33.04 27.82
CA GLN A 36 39.43 32.66 26.73
C GLN A 36 38.40 31.68 27.31
N LYS A 37 37.20 32.18 27.63
CA LYS A 37 36.04 31.32 27.93
C LYS A 37 35.49 30.78 26.60
N SER A 38 35.33 29.45 26.51
CA SER A 38 34.67 28.81 25.37
C SER A 38 33.22 28.51 25.75
N TYR A 39 32.26 28.96 24.92
CA TYR A 39 30.83 28.64 25.07
C TYR A 39 30.40 27.83 23.84
N ALA A 40 29.87 26.62 24.04
CA ALA A 40 29.32 25.83 22.95
C ALA A 40 27.87 26.26 22.68
N VAL A 41 27.55 26.60 21.42
CA VAL A 41 26.17 26.82 20.97
C VAL A 41 25.83 25.70 19.99
N SER A 42 25.02 24.74 20.44
CA SER A 42 24.57 23.64 19.59
C SER A 42 23.47 24.14 18.64
N VAL A 43 23.69 24.02 17.33
CA VAL A 43 22.67 24.24 16.30
C VAL A 43 22.36 22.90 15.69
N THR A 44 21.19 22.35 15.98
CA THR A 44 20.79 21.02 15.53
C THR A 44 20.43 21.04 14.05
N ILE A 45 20.99 20.10 13.28
CA ILE A 45 20.71 19.92 11.84
C ILE A 45 20.26 18.47 11.61
N ASN A 46 19.15 18.31 10.90
CA ASN A 46 18.46 17.02 10.76
C ASN A 46 19.06 16.20 9.62
N LEU A 47 20.12 15.43 9.87
CA LEU A 47 20.80 14.60 8.87
C LEU A 47 20.65 13.10 9.16
N PRO A 48 20.39 12.23 8.16
CA PRO A 48 20.44 10.77 8.33
C PRO A 48 21.85 10.25 8.61
N THR A 49 21.98 9.24 9.46
CA THR A 49 23.30 8.78 9.96
C THR A 49 24.23 8.22 8.89
N ASP A 50 23.70 7.77 7.75
CA ASP A 50 24.51 7.17 6.68
C ASP A 50 25.21 8.17 5.73
N VAL A 51 25.03 9.49 5.90
CA VAL A 51 25.73 10.48 5.05
C VAL A 51 27.18 10.61 5.51
N LEU A 52 28.03 9.68 5.07
CA LEU A 52 29.47 9.67 5.34
C LEU A 52 30.26 10.39 4.24
N ASN A 53 31.34 11.08 4.65
CA ASN A 53 32.30 11.77 3.79
C ASN A 53 33.13 10.83 2.87
N THR A 54 32.76 9.56 2.69
CA THR A 54 33.59 8.56 1.99
C THR A 54 32.80 7.68 1.02
N SER A 55 33.45 7.34 -0.09
CA SER A 55 32.95 6.56 -1.23
C SER A 55 32.29 5.21 -0.85
N LYS A 56 31.19 4.90 -1.56
CA LYS A 56 30.52 3.61 -1.77
C LYS A 56 31.07 2.41 -0.98
N SER A 57 30.32 1.98 0.05
CA SER A 57 30.37 0.62 0.58
C SER A 57 29.61 -0.34 -0.35
N SER A 58 30.18 -1.50 -0.66
CA SER A 58 29.62 -2.49 -1.59
C SER A 58 28.43 -3.30 -1.05
N ASN A 59 28.04 -3.09 0.20
CA ASN A 59 26.91 -3.78 0.85
C ASN A 59 25.78 -2.82 1.28
N ALA A 60 25.77 -1.59 0.80
CA ALA A 60 24.71 -0.65 1.12
C ALA A 60 23.38 -1.07 0.47
N LEU A 61 22.30 -1.02 1.26
CA LEU A 61 20.93 -1.14 0.76
C LEU A 61 20.75 -0.15 -0.41
N PRO A 62 19.98 -0.51 -1.46
CA PRO A 62 19.86 0.29 -2.69
C PRO A 62 19.37 1.74 -2.48
N TYR A 63 18.92 2.08 -1.27
CA TYR A 63 18.39 3.40 -0.88
C TYR A 63 18.97 3.94 0.43
N SER A 64 20.12 3.45 0.89
CA SER A 64 20.85 4.08 1.99
C SER A 64 21.35 5.48 1.58
N PHE A 65 21.37 6.40 2.55
CA PHE A 65 21.92 7.75 2.37
C PHE A 65 23.43 7.76 2.13
N SER A 66 24.07 6.59 2.24
CA SER A 66 25.47 6.32 1.91
C SER A 66 25.89 6.70 0.48
N ASN A 67 24.94 7.00 -0.41
CA ASN A 67 25.17 7.29 -1.83
C ASN A 67 24.99 8.77 -2.19
N LYS A 68 24.67 9.67 -1.24
CA LYS A 68 24.48 11.10 -1.50
C LYS A 68 25.71 11.89 -1.02
N GLN A 69 26.38 12.57 -1.97
CA GLN A 69 27.54 13.41 -1.67
C GLN A 69 27.10 14.84 -1.35
N ILE A 70 27.47 15.34 -0.17
CA ILE A 70 27.31 16.74 0.20
C ILE A 70 28.11 17.60 -0.79
N SER A 71 27.45 18.59 -1.38
CA SER A 71 28.11 19.55 -2.27
C SER A 71 28.49 20.83 -1.55
N MET A 72 27.66 21.29 -0.60
CA MET A 72 27.90 22.50 0.17
C MET A 72 27.17 22.50 1.52
N VAL A 73 27.82 23.01 2.55
CA VAL A 73 27.25 23.42 3.84
C VAL A 73 27.47 24.93 3.93
N GLN A 74 26.42 25.70 4.12
CA GLN A 74 26.45 27.15 4.28
C GLN A 74 25.95 27.51 5.67
N ILE A 75 26.74 28.25 6.43
CA ILE A 75 26.39 28.75 7.76
C ILE A 75 26.36 30.27 7.69
N THR A 76 25.24 30.87 8.05
CA THR A 76 25.02 32.31 8.07
C THR A 76 24.67 32.75 9.49
N ILE A 77 25.42 33.70 10.03
CA ILE A 77 25.19 34.27 11.36
C ILE A 77 24.54 35.64 11.17
N LEU A 78 23.46 35.87 11.88
CA LEU A 78 22.67 37.09 11.83
C LEU A 78 22.66 37.75 13.20
N GLU A 79 22.76 39.08 13.26
CA GLU A 79 22.50 39.88 14.46
C GLU A 79 21.42 40.89 14.10
N SER A 80 20.32 40.90 14.86
CA SER A 80 19.15 41.75 14.56
C SER A 80 18.67 41.66 13.09
N GLY A 81 18.76 40.46 12.50
CA GLY A 81 18.35 40.19 11.12
C GLY A 81 19.36 40.58 10.03
N SER A 82 20.52 41.15 10.39
CA SER A 82 21.60 41.49 9.45
C SER A 82 22.71 40.45 9.48
N VAL A 83 23.22 40.06 8.30
CA VAL A 83 24.30 39.05 8.20
C VAL A 83 25.59 39.61 8.78
N VAL A 84 26.10 38.94 9.80
CA VAL A 84 27.37 39.22 10.48
C VAL A 84 28.51 38.44 9.84
N GLU A 85 28.31 37.14 9.60
CA GLU A 85 29.32 36.27 9.00
C GLU A 85 28.66 35.16 8.18
N THR A 86 29.36 34.65 7.16
CA THR A 86 28.96 33.42 6.45
C THR A 86 30.17 32.53 6.20
N LYS A 87 30.03 31.23 6.47
CA LYS A 87 31.03 30.21 6.13
C LYS A 87 30.42 29.15 5.23
N ASN A 88 31.20 28.72 4.24
CA ASN A 88 30.85 27.59 3.39
C ASN A 88 31.87 26.46 3.57
N ALA A 89 31.41 25.22 3.52
CA ALA A 89 32.24 24.03 3.52
C ALA A 89 31.67 22.95 2.61
N THR A 90 32.49 21.97 2.24
CA THR A 90 32.08 20.82 1.41
C THR A 90 31.84 19.56 2.24
N GLN A 91 31.98 19.66 3.57
CA GLN A 91 31.82 18.57 4.53
C GLN A 91 31.20 19.09 5.82
N LEU A 92 30.50 18.20 6.54
CA LEU A 92 30.04 18.44 7.90
C LEU A 92 31.22 18.47 8.86
N GLY A 93 31.07 19.19 9.97
CA GLY A 93 32.10 19.31 10.99
C GLY A 93 31.74 20.34 12.05
N ASN A 94 32.76 20.69 12.83
CA ASN A 94 32.69 21.74 13.83
C ASN A 94 33.15 23.05 13.21
N PHE A 95 32.32 24.09 13.32
CA PHE A 95 32.64 25.42 12.81
C PHE A 95 32.79 26.38 13.96
N THR A 96 33.94 27.07 14.02
CA THR A 96 34.25 28.04 15.07
C THR A 96 34.05 29.46 14.56
N PHE A 97 33.37 30.29 15.34
CA PHE A 97 33.20 31.72 15.08
C PHE A 97 33.71 32.54 16.27
N ASN A 98 34.25 33.72 16.01
CA ASN A 98 34.68 34.67 17.03
C ASN A 98 33.70 35.84 17.03
N LEU A 99 32.70 35.78 17.92
CA LEU A 99 31.67 36.83 18.01
C LEU A 99 31.90 37.72 19.23
N ALA A 100 31.50 38.99 19.10
CA ALA A 100 31.37 39.89 20.24
C ALA A 100 30.17 39.48 21.12
N PRO A 101 30.04 40.01 22.35
CA PRO A 101 28.81 39.84 23.11
C PRO A 101 27.61 40.41 22.34
N GLY A 102 26.55 39.61 22.20
CA GLY A 102 25.41 39.93 21.35
C GLY A 102 24.42 38.77 21.27
N THR A 103 23.25 39.00 20.66
CA THR A 103 22.29 37.92 20.38
C THR A 103 22.30 37.63 18.89
N TYR A 104 22.64 36.38 18.56
CA TYR A 104 22.86 35.96 17.19
C TYR A 104 21.90 34.84 16.81
N THR A 105 21.44 34.86 15.56
CA THR A 105 20.75 33.74 14.92
C THR A 105 21.74 33.03 13.99
N PHE A 106 21.85 31.71 14.15
CA PHE A 106 22.75 30.84 13.40
C PHE A 106 21.91 30.03 12.42
N ASP A 107 21.92 30.41 11.16
CA ASP A 107 21.29 29.68 10.06
C ASP A 107 22.29 28.71 9.43
N VAL A 108 21.92 27.44 9.27
CA VAL A 108 22.73 26.46 8.56
C VAL A 108 21.94 25.80 7.46
N LYS A 109 22.48 25.78 6.24
CA LYS A 109 21.93 25.14 5.04
C LYS A 109 22.88 24.07 4.52
N THR A 110 22.35 22.95 4.06
CA THR A 110 23.16 21.89 3.45
C THR A 110 22.57 21.51 2.09
N TYR A 111 23.43 21.27 1.11
CA TYR A 111 23.13 21.00 -0.28
C TYR A 111 23.81 19.70 -0.73
N PHE A 112 23.17 18.99 -1.66
CA PHE A 112 23.74 17.81 -2.35
C PHE A 112 23.71 18.01 -3.85
N LYS A 113 24.59 17.27 -4.53
CA LYS A 113 24.65 17.25 -5.99
C LYS A 113 23.64 16.26 -6.56
N ASP A 114 22.66 16.75 -7.30
CA ASP A 114 21.67 15.95 -8.01
C ASP A 114 21.68 16.32 -9.49
N SER A 115 22.08 15.39 -10.36
CA SER A 115 22.14 15.60 -11.81
C SER A 115 22.78 16.96 -12.21
N ASN A 116 23.88 17.33 -11.54
CA ASN A 116 24.64 18.57 -11.69
C ASN A 116 24.05 19.87 -11.09
N GLN A 117 22.93 19.81 -10.36
CA GLN A 117 22.41 20.96 -9.62
C GLN A 117 22.59 20.76 -8.10
N ASP A 118 22.94 21.84 -7.41
CA ASP A 118 22.90 21.89 -5.95
C ASP A 118 21.47 22.08 -5.49
N LYS A 119 20.91 21.08 -4.82
CA LYS A 119 19.57 21.16 -4.25
C LYS A 119 19.68 21.39 -2.75
N LEU A 120 18.99 22.41 -2.25
CA LEU A 120 18.85 22.64 -0.81
C LEU A 120 18.21 21.38 -0.21
N TYR A 121 18.89 20.82 0.79
CA TYR A 121 18.53 19.56 1.42
C TYR A 121 18.11 19.76 2.86
N PHE A 122 18.86 20.58 3.60
CA PHE A 122 18.58 20.85 5.01
C PHE A 122 18.72 22.32 5.33
N TYR A 123 17.92 22.77 6.31
CA TYR A 123 17.98 24.07 6.94
C TYR A 123 17.73 23.92 8.44
N GLY A 124 18.59 24.51 9.28
CA GLY A 124 18.39 24.63 10.72
C GLY A 124 18.70 26.06 11.16
N SER A 125 18.00 26.55 12.18
CA SER A 125 18.20 27.89 12.74
C SER A 125 18.09 27.86 14.25
N SER A 126 18.99 28.55 14.95
CA SER A 126 18.95 28.71 16.40
C SER A 126 19.35 30.12 16.78
N THR A 127 18.75 30.68 17.84
CA THR A 127 19.13 31.99 18.37
C THR A 127 19.77 31.84 19.73
N SER A 128 20.91 32.47 19.96
CA SER A 128 21.63 32.39 21.24
C SER A 128 22.33 33.69 21.59
N THR A 129 22.41 33.97 22.89
CA THR A 129 23.09 35.16 23.43
C THR A 129 24.51 34.79 23.85
N VAL A 130 25.49 35.51 23.31
CA VAL A 130 26.91 35.46 23.65
C VAL A 130 27.18 36.56 24.68
N ASP A 131 27.71 36.20 25.85
CA ASP A 131 27.86 37.10 27.01
C ASP A 131 29.30 37.64 27.22
N ALA A 132 30.29 37.13 26.48
CA ALA A 132 31.72 37.47 26.65
C ALA A 132 32.49 37.65 25.32
N GLN A 133 33.56 38.47 25.34
CA GLN A 133 34.44 38.71 24.19
C GLN A 133 35.31 37.47 23.88
N ASN A 134 35.61 37.23 22.58
CA ASN A 134 36.43 36.11 22.07
C ASN A 134 35.85 34.72 22.35
N THR A 135 34.55 34.55 22.14
CA THR A 135 33.84 33.29 22.34
C THR A 135 33.97 32.38 21.11
N ASN A 136 34.55 31.19 21.26
CA ASN A 136 34.53 30.14 20.25
C ASN A 136 33.15 29.47 20.21
N ILE A 137 32.35 29.77 19.19
CA ILE A 137 31.07 29.09 19.00
C ILE A 137 31.27 27.87 18.13
N ILE A 138 31.00 26.66 18.66
CA ILE A 138 31.07 25.40 17.92
C ILE A 138 29.68 25.05 17.40
N ILE A 139 29.46 25.16 16.09
CA ILE A 139 28.27 24.59 15.45
C ILE A 139 28.57 23.12 15.16
N ASP A 140 27.96 22.21 15.93
CA ASP A 140 28.00 20.77 15.67
C ASP A 140 26.90 20.41 14.66
N THR A 141 27.30 20.00 13.47
CA THR A 141 26.41 19.63 12.37
C THR A 141 26.08 18.13 12.32
N LYS A 142 26.40 17.39 13.39
CA LYS A 142 26.15 15.95 13.45
C LYS A 142 24.67 15.61 13.59
N LEU A 143 24.19 14.91 12.55
CA LEU A 143 23.27 13.78 12.49
C LEU A 143 22.13 13.75 13.52
N ALA A 144 20.93 13.92 12.99
CA ALA A 144 19.69 13.75 13.72
C ALA A 144 18.68 13.09 12.78
N SER A 145 18.70 11.77 12.76
CA SER A 145 17.53 10.97 12.43
C SER A 145 16.76 10.68 13.72
N GLY A 146 15.45 10.49 13.59
CA GLY A 146 14.68 9.80 14.61
C GLY A 146 14.56 8.34 14.22
N THR A 147 14.46 7.45 15.21
CA THR A 147 14.15 6.04 14.98
C THR A 147 12.70 5.80 15.35
N ILE A 148 11.90 5.25 14.44
CA ILE A 148 10.63 4.66 14.81
C ILE A 148 10.86 3.20 15.15
N HIS A 149 10.62 2.84 16.41
CA HIS A 149 10.53 1.46 16.88
C HIS A 149 9.07 1.00 16.81
N LEU A 150 8.75 0.20 15.80
CA LEU A 150 7.43 -0.36 15.57
C LEU A 150 7.34 -1.77 16.13
N ASN A 151 6.35 -2.00 16.99
CA ASN A 151 5.98 -3.32 17.48
C ASN A 151 4.58 -3.67 16.98
N VAL A 152 4.49 -4.64 16.08
CA VAL A 152 3.22 -5.07 15.48
C VAL A 152 2.72 -6.34 16.16
N LEU A 153 1.67 -6.20 16.96
CA LEU A 153 1.11 -7.28 17.77
C LEU A 153 -0.34 -7.56 17.38
N PRO A 154 -0.81 -8.82 17.49
CA PRO A 154 -2.24 -9.08 17.42
C PRO A 154 -2.94 -8.53 18.68
N THR A 155 -4.20 -8.16 18.53
CA THR A 155 -5.10 -7.82 19.65
C THR A 155 -5.44 -9.03 20.50
N ASP A 156 -5.51 -10.22 19.89
CA ASP A 156 -5.71 -11.49 20.57
C ASP A 156 -4.36 -12.20 20.80
N ILE A 157 -4.06 -12.48 22.06
CA ILE A 157 -2.84 -13.14 22.49
C ILE A 157 -2.77 -14.62 22.10
N THR A 158 -3.84 -15.24 21.61
CA THR A 158 -3.79 -16.60 21.07
C THR A 158 -3.26 -16.64 19.64
N PHE A 159 -2.97 -15.48 19.05
CA PHE A 159 -2.31 -15.34 17.76
C PHE A 159 -0.91 -14.76 17.93
N PHE A 160 -0.12 -14.81 16.86
CA PHE A 160 1.12 -14.07 16.73
C PHE A 160 1.26 -13.52 15.32
N THR A 161 1.94 -12.39 15.17
CA THR A 161 2.28 -11.85 13.86
C THR A 161 3.33 -12.76 13.22
N GLU A 162 3.03 -13.36 12.06
CA GLU A 162 3.98 -14.15 11.27
C GLU A 162 4.72 -13.25 10.27
N HIS A 163 3.97 -12.34 9.65
CA HIS A 163 4.47 -11.35 8.71
C HIS A 163 3.75 -10.03 8.93
N ALA A 164 4.46 -8.90 8.82
CA ALA A 164 3.85 -7.58 8.80
C ALA A 164 4.49 -6.70 7.72
N THR A 165 3.66 -5.97 7.00
CA THR A 165 4.06 -4.89 6.11
C THR A 165 3.70 -3.58 6.78
N VAL A 166 4.68 -2.69 6.93
CA VAL A 166 4.50 -1.34 7.43
C VAL A 166 4.78 -0.36 6.30
N THR A 167 3.78 0.43 5.95
CA THR A 167 3.91 1.53 4.99
C THR A 167 4.02 2.83 5.76
N LEU A 168 5.11 3.57 5.51
CA LEU A 168 5.34 4.90 6.05
C LEU A 168 5.23 5.93 4.92
N GLN A 169 4.25 6.82 5.02
CA GLN A 169 4.05 7.89 4.04
C GLN A 169 4.23 9.24 4.71
N LYS A 170 5.18 10.05 4.23
CA LYS A 170 5.32 11.43 4.68
C LYS A 170 4.16 12.25 4.13
N LEU A 171 3.47 13.02 4.98
CA LEU A 171 2.23 13.74 4.62
C LEU A 171 2.37 14.69 3.41
N ASN A 172 3.58 15.19 3.15
CA ASN A 172 3.92 16.04 2.00
C ASN A 172 5.02 15.44 1.10
N GLY A 173 5.12 14.11 1.00
CA GLY A 173 6.23 13.46 0.28
C GLY A 173 5.94 12.06 -0.25
N THR A 174 7.00 11.41 -0.73
CA THR A 174 6.95 10.05 -1.29
C THR A 174 6.65 9.01 -0.21
N ALA A 175 5.79 8.04 -0.51
CA ALA A 175 5.56 6.89 0.34
C ALA A 175 6.75 5.91 0.30
N VAL A 176 7.11 5.34 1.44
CA VAL A 176 8.11 4.28 1.57
C VAL A 176 7.45 3.05 2.19
N GLN A 177 7.59 1.90 1.52
CA GLN A 177 7.03 0.63 1.98
C GLN A 177 8.13 -0.26 2.55
N PHE A 178 7.88 -0.85 3.72
CA PHE A 178 8.76 -1.79 4.39
C PHE A 178 8.01 -3.10 4.62
N THR A 179 8.56 -4.21 4.13
CA THR A 179 8.05 -5.55 4.43
C THR A 179 9.02 -6.24 5.38
N GLN A 180 8.57 -6.62 6.58
CA GLN A 180 9.39 -7.38 7.51
C GLN A 180 8.70 -8.70 7.89
N VAL A 181 9.48 -9.78 7.87
CA VAL A 181 9.08 -11.05 8.50
C VAL A 181 9.24 -10.87 10.00
N VAL A 182 8.13 -10.58 10.68
CA VAL A 182 8.09 -10.48 12.14
C VAL A 182 7.97 -11.91 12.68
N GLY A 183 9.10 -12.61 12.78
CA GLY A 183 9.14 -13.90 13.47
C GLY A 183 9.00 -13.70 14.98
N LYS A 184 8.21 -14.55 15.64
CA LYS A 184 8.11 -14.58 17.10
C LYS A 184 9.51 -14.77 17.75
N PRO A 185 9.82 -14.12 18.88
CA PRO A 185 8.99 -13.21 19.67
C PRO A 185 9.38 -11.71 19.57
N SER A 186 10.34 -11.32 18.75
CA SER A 186 10.90 -9.96 18.72
C SER A 186 10.42 -9.18 17.49
N GLY A 187 9.16 -8.77 17.51
CA GLY A 187 8.51 -7.98 16.45
C GLY A 187 8.85 -6.49 16.47
N ASN A 188 10.08 -6.15 16.85
CA ASN A 188 10.55 -4.78 16.83
C ASN A 188 11.18 -4.48 15.47
N LEU A 189 10.47 -3.70 14.65
CA LEU A 189 11.00 -3.07 13.46
C LEU A 189 11.56 -1.70 13.85
N ALA A 190 12.86 -1.51 13.75
CA ALA A 190 13.46 -0.18 13.84
C ALA A 190 13.61 0.40 12.43
N VAL A 191 12.99 1.54 12.17
CA VAL A 191 13.13 2.28 10.91
C VAL A 191 13.67 3.66 11.21
N GLU A 192 14.82 3.98 10.64
CA GLU A 192 15.36 5.33 10.65
C GLU A 192 14.56 6.19 9.67
N VAL A 193 14.00 7.30 10.15
CA VAL A 193 13.17 8.20 9.33
C VAL A 193 13.58 9.65 9.52
N TYR A 194 13.24 10.47 8.52
CA TYR A 194 13.39 11.92 8.64
C TYR A 194 12.43 12.50 9.67
N PRO A 195 12.81 13.59 10.36
CA PRO A 195 11.86 14.34 11.17
C PRO A 195 10.65 14.84 10.35
N GLY A 196 9.50 14.86 11.01
CA GLY A 196 8.22 15.31 10.44
C GLY A 196 7.06 14.37 10.74
N ILE A 197 5.92 14.61 10.08
CA ILE A 197 4.70 13.84 10.28
C ILE A 197 4.64 12.69 9.26
N TRP A 198 4.53 11.48 9.79
CA TRP A 198 4.42 10.24 9.05
C TRP A 198 3.05 9.61 9.25
N GLN A 199 2.45 9.19 8.16
CA GLN A 199 1.28 8.32 8.13
C GLN A 199 1.76 6.86 8.09
N VAL A 200 1.43 6.11 9.12
CA VAL A 200 1.78 4.70 9.28
C VAL A 200 0.56 3.85 8.96
N THR A 201 0.71 2.90 8.05
CA THR A 201 -0.29 1.88 7.75
C THR A 201 0.34 0.51 7.94
N THR A 202 -0.35 -0.37 8.66
CA THR A 202 0.16 -1.70 8.97
C THR A 202 -0.84 -2.77 8.55
N GLU A 203 -0.32 -3.81 7.92
CA GLU A 203 -1.06 -5.03 7.60
C GLU A 203 -0.17 -6.24 7.87
N GLY A 204 -0.78 -7.41 8.06
CA GLY A 204 -0.02 -8.59 8.42
C GLY A 204 -0.81 -9.88 8.40
N ILE A 205 -0.08 -10.98 8.46
CA ILE A 205 -0.61 -12.34 8.59
C ILE A 205 -0.42 -12.75 10.05
N LEU A 206 -1.53 -13.05 10.71
CA LEU A 206 -1.59 -13.48 12.10
C LEU A 206 -1.80 -14.98 12.15
N THR A 207 -0.99 -15.71 12.89
CA THR A 207 -1.04 -17.18 12.95
C THR A 207 -1.43 -17.64 14.34
N SER A 208 -2.36 -18.58 14.42
CA SER A 208 -2.79 -19.14 15.69
C SER A 208 -1.64 -19.87 16.38
N GLN A 209 -1.52 -19.66 17.68
CA GLN A 209 -0.50 -20.31 18.51
C GLN A 209 -0.73 -21.82 18.68
N THR A 210 -1.98 -22.28 18.53
CA THR A 210 -2.36 -23.69 18.68
C THR A 210 -2.56 -24.40 17.35
N ASN A 211 -2.71 -23.66 16.24
CA ASN A 211 -2.87 -24.22 14.90
C ASN A 211 -2.10 -23.39 13.87
N SER A 212 -0.95 -23.90 13.43
CA SER A 212 -0.09 -23.21 12.45
C SER A 212 -0.72 -22.98 11.07
N ASN A 213 -1.83 -23.65 10.77
CA ASN A 213 -2.56 -23.49 9.50
C ASN A 213 -3.67 -22.43 9.59
N ASP A 214 -4.09 -22.04 10.80
CA ASP A 214 -5.06 -20.94 11.00
C ASP A 214 -4.32 -19.59 10.93
N LYS A 215 -4.19 -19.11 9.70
CA LYS A 215 -3.58 -17.82 9.37
C LYS A 215 -4.65 -16.79 9.02
N ARG A 216 -4.53 -15.55 9.49
CA ARG A 216 -5.54 -14.50 9.33
C ARG A 216 -4.89 -13.20 8.89
N TYR A 217 -5.24 -12.73 7.70
CA TYR A 217 -4.82 -11.44 7.20
C TYR A 217 -5.58 -10.35 7.94
N SER A 218 -4.85 -9.34 8.40
CA SER A 218 -5.39 -8.19 9.09
C SER A 218 -4.73 -6.92 8.60
N LYS A 219 -5.48 -5.83 8.59
CA LYS A 219 -5.02 -4.49 8.24
C LYS A 219 -5.61 -3.46 9.20
N VAL A 220 -4.83 -2.45 9.58
CA VAL A 220 -5.36 -1.32 10.35
C VAL A 220 -6.37 -0.55 9.50
N GLN A 221 -7.56 -0.31 10.06
CA GLN A 221 -8.63 0.39 9.34
C GLN A 221 -8.32 1.88 9.11
N GLN A 222 -7.57 2.47 10.03
CA GLN A 222 -7.15 3.87 9.97
C GLN A 222 -5.65 3.92 10.17
N SER A 223 -4.98 4.68 9.32
CA SER A 223 -3.56 4.97 9.46
C SER A 223 -3.30 5.82 10.69
N ARG A 224 -2.18 5.58 11.37
CA ARG A 224 -1.73 6.41 12.49
C ARG A 224 -0.85 7.55 12.00
N LEU A 225 -1.05 8.75 12.53
CA LEU A 225 -0.11 9.86 12.34
C LEU A 225 0.91 9.86 13.48
N VAL A 226 2.19 9.97 13.13
CA VAL A 226 3.32 9.97 14.06
C VAL A 226 4.16 11.18 13.76
N PHE A 227 4.47 11.97 14.79
CA PHE A 227 5.45 13.02 14.69
C PHE A 227 6.80 12.44 15.14
N VAL A 228 7.81 12.55 14.28
CA VAL A 228 9.17 12.16 14.64
C VAL A 228 9.99 13.41 14.75
N ASP A 229 10.52 13.67 15.94
CA ASP A 229 11.51 14.72 16.16
C ASP A 229 12.94 14.15 16.10
N VAL A 230 13.88 15.07 16.00
CA VAL A 230 15.30 14.86 16.15
C VAL A 230 15.59 14.29 17.53
N SER A 231 16.35 13.19 17.60
CA SER A 231 16.85 12.56 18.83
C SER A 231 15.80 11.92 19.75
N GLU A 232 14.52 11.89 19.37
CA GLU A 232 13.49 11.13 20.07
C GLU A 232 13.24 9.80 19.33
N ASP A 233 13.39 8.71 20.08
CA ASP A 233 12.99 7.38 19.65
C ASP A 233 11.48 7.24 19.86
N GLU A 234 10.73 7.17 18.76
CA GLU A 234 9.28 6.97 18.82
C GLU A 234 8.97 5.49 18.93
N GLN A 235 8.31 5.10 20.02
CA GLN A 235 7.83 3.73 20.20
C GLN A 235 6.36 3.62 19.81
N ILE A 236 6.12 2.89 18.73
CA ILE A 236 4.78 2.63 18.22
C ILE A 236 4.45 1.17 18.47
N VAL A 237 3.37 0.93 19.21
CA VAL A 237 2.73 -0.38 19.24
C VAL A 237 1.51 -0.33 18.34
N GLU A 238 1.53 -1.09 17.25
CA GLU A 238 0.37 -1.29 16.38
C GLU A 238 -0.31 -2.61 16.74
N LYS A 239 -1.63 -2.55 16.96
CA LYS A 239 -2.44 -3.71 17.31
C LYS A 239 -3.33 -4.11 16.14
N LEU A 240 -3.02 -5.24 15.51
CA LEU A 240 -3.82 -5.82 14.44
C LEU A 240 -5.04 -6.56 15.02
N LEU A 241 -6.22 -6.22 14.52
CA LEU A 241 -7.44 -6.94 14.86
C LEU A 241 -7.36 -8.36 14.31
N VAL A 242 -7.65 -9.37 15.13
CA VAL A 242 -7.78 -10.74 14.62
C VAL A 242 -9.20 -10.90 14.08
N PRO A 243 -9.41 -11.05 12.76
CA PRO A 243 -10.75 -11.22 12.21
C PRO A 243 -11.39 -12.49 12.76
N SER A 244 -12.71 -12.46 12.98
CA SER A 244 -13.44 -13.65 13.43
C SER A 244 -13.47 -14.71 12.31
N GLU A 245 -13.65 -15.98 12.67
CA GLU A 245 -13.78 -17.05 11.66
C GLU A 245 -14.99 -16.83 10.75
N SER A 246 -16.06 -16.21 11.24
CA SER A 246 -17.21 -15.80 10.42
C SER A 246 -16.87 -14.73 9.38
N ASP A 247 -15.83 -13.92 9.60
CA ASP A 247 -15.44 -12.86 8.66
C ASP A 247 -14.58 -13.38 7.52
N ILE A 248 -13.70 -14.35 7.81
CA ILE A 248 -12.70 -14.85 6.85
C ILE A 248 -12.97 -16.28 6.39
N GLY A 249 -13.91 -16.98 7.00
CA GLY A 249 -14.26 -18.37 6.72
C GLY A 249 -13.49 -19.40 7.54
N SER A 250 -14.09 -20.59 7.62
CA SER A 250 -13.50 -21.77 8.25
C SER A 250 -12.37 -22.33 7.41
N LEU A 251 -11.31 -22.78 8.08
CA LEU A 251 -10.16 -23.37 7.42
C LEU A 251 -10.49 -24.78 6.91
N LEU A 252 -10.18 -25.05 5.64
CA LEU A 252 -10.41 -26.33 4.99
C LEU A 252 -9.14 -26.77 4.24
N TYR A 253 -8.78 -28.05 4.36
CA TYR A 253 -7.74 -28.66 3.54
C TYR A 253 -8.34 -29.26 2.27
N VAL A 254 -7.76 -28.90 1.13
CA VAL A 254 -8.16 -29.36 -0.21
C VAL A 254 -6.93 -29.93 -0.90
N ASN A 255 -7.01 -31.19 -1.33
CA ASN A 255 -6.01 -31.76 -2.22
C ASN A 255 -6.26 -31.23 -3.64
N THR A 256 -5.22 -30.78 -4.33
CA THR A 256 -5.34 -30.26 -5.71
C THR A 256 -5.82 -31.32 -6.70
N ALA A 257 -5.63 -32.61 -6.39
CA ALA A 257 -6.20 -33.71 -7.15
C ALA A 257 -7.74 -33.77 -7.07
N ASP A 258 -8.35 -33.17 -6.05
CA ASP A 258 -9.80 -33.13 -5.84
C ASP A 258 -10.45 -31.86 -6.44
N VAL A 259 -9.68 -31.01 -7.12
CA VAL A 259 -10.21 -29.89 -7.91
C VAL A 259 -10.79 -30.43 -9.22
N HIS A 260 -12.08 -30.23 -9.43
CA HIS A 260 -12.80 -30.74 -10.59
C HIS A 260 -12.67 -29.81 -11.79
N ASP A 261 -12.98 -28.53 -11.59
CA ASP A 261 -12.92 -27.46 -12.58
C ASP A 261 -12.60 -26.12 -11.89
N GLY A 262 -12.72 -25.00 -12.59
CA GLY A 262 -12.42 -23.67 -12.06
C GLY A 262 -13.38 -23.13 -11.00
N ASP A 263 -14.47 -23.83 -10.68
CA ASP A 263 -15.44 -23.38 -9.68
C ASP A 263 -15.97 -24.48 -8.75
N THR A 264 -15.44 -25.69 -8.88
CA THR A 264 -15.87 -26.86 -8.11
C THR A 264 -14.67 -27.69 -7.64
N PHE A 265 -14.69 -28.06 -6.36
CA PHE A 265 -13.73 -29.00 -5.77
C PHE A 265 -14.43 -29.97 -4.81
N LYS A 266 -13.72 -31.02 -4.41
CA LYS A 266 -14.21 -32.02 -3.46
C LYS A 266 -13.29 -32.13 -2.24
N VAL A 267 -13.86 -32.56 -1.12
CA VAL A 267 -13.12 -33.01 0.07
C VAL A 267 -13.82 -34.26 0.58
N GLY A 268 -13.17 -35.42 0.44
CA GLY A 268 -13.82 -36.71 0.66
C GLY A 268 -15.00 -36.90 -0.30
N THR A 269 -16.18 -37.23 0.24
CA THR A 269 -17.41 -37.39 -0.57
C THR A 269 -18.13 -36.07 -0.82
N GLN A 270 -17.71 -34.99 -0.19
CA GLN A 270 -18.41 -33.72 -0.22
C GLN A 270 -17.93 -32.85 -1.39
N SER A 271 -18.88 -32.29 -2.14
CA SER A 271 -18.61 -31.33 -3.22
C SER A 271 -18.92 -29.89 -2.76
N TYR A 272 -18.09 -28.96 -3.21
CA TYR A 272 -18.15 -27.53 -2.92
C TYR A 272 -18.21 -26.76 -4.25
N ARG A 273 -19.23 -25.92 -4.41
CA ARG A 273 -19.43 -25.05 -5.57
C ARG A 273 -19.18 -23.60 -5.15
N LEU A 274 -18.30 -22.93 -5.89
CA LEU A 274 -17.92 -21.55 -5.60
C LEU A 274 -19.03 -20.58 -5.99
N ILE A 275 -19.42 -19.70 -5.07
CA ILE A 275 -20.44 -18.67 -5.31
C ILE A 275 -19.82 -17.52 -6.09
N GLY A 276 -20.58 -16.92 -7.00
CA GLY A 276 -20.21 -15.69 -7.69
C GLY A 276 -19.60 -15.88 -9.07
N ILE A 277 -19.23 -17.12 -9.44
CA ILE A 277 -18.57 -17.44 -10.70
C ILE A 277 -19.16 -18.68 -11.39
N ASP A 278 -19.04 -18.70 -12.71
CA ASP A 278 -19.32 -19.79 -13.64
C ASP A 278 -18.05 -20.00 -14.46
N ALA A 279 -17.29 -21.04 -14.12
CA ALA A 279 -16.07 -21.40 -14.80
C ALA A 279 -16.38 -22.30 -16.02
N PRO A 280 -15.54 -22.25 -17.08
CA PRO A 280 -15.69 -23.15 -18.21
C PRO A 280 -15.48 -24.61 -17.77
N GLU A 281 -16.34 -25.51 -18.26
CA GLU A 281 -16.36 -26.92 -17.87
C GLU A 281 -15.20 -27.71 -18.51
N VAL A 282 -14.53 -28.59 -17.74
CA VAL A 282 -13.43 -29.42 -18.26
C VAL A 282 -13.90 -30.69 -18.98
N GLN A 283 -15.05 -31.24 -18.63
CA GLN A 283 -15.52 -32.50 -19.22
C GLN A 283 -16.75 -32.25 -20.10
N THR A 284 -16.82 -32.96 -21.22
CA THR A 284 -18.01 -33.00 -22.05
C THR A 284 -19.06 -33.88 -21.38
N GLY A 285 -20.18 -33.27 -20.99
CA GLY A 285 -21.34 -33.93 -20.40
C GLY A 285 -22.64 -33.33 -20.98
N SER A 286 -23.54 -32.89 -20.10
CA SER A 286 -24.69 -32.06 -20.52
C SER A 286 -24.26 -30.67 -21.03
N LYS A 287 -23.02 -30.26 -20.73
CA LYS A 287 -22.40 -29.01 -21.17
C LYS A 287 -21.18 -29.31 -22.04
N PRO A 288 -20.89 -28.46 -23.04
CA PRO A 288 -19.66 -28.57 -23.81
C PRO A 288 -18.44 -28.24 -22.96
N ARG A 289 -17.28 -28.75 -23.36
CA ARG A 289 -16.00 -28.32 -22.78
C ARG A 289 -15.75 -26.87 -23.18
N GLY A 290 -15.48 -26.03 -22.19
CA GLY A 290 -15.26 -24.60 -22.40
C GLY A 290 -13.82 -24.28 -22.84
N GLU A 291 -13.66 -23.21 -23.60
CA GLU A 291 -12.38 -22.84 -24.23
C GLU A 291 -11.24 -22.50 -23.25
N TYR A 292 -11.55 -22.04 -22.03
CA TYR A 292 -10.56 -21.71 -20.98
C TYR A 292 -10.64 -22.65 -19.76
N ALA A 293 -11.18 -23.86 -19.96
CA ALA A 293 -11.46 -24.78 -18.87
C ALA A 293 -10.20 -25.25 -18.14
N ASP A 294 -9.12 -25.54 -18.87
CA ASP A 294 -7.86 -25.99 -18.27
C ASP A 294 -7.21 -24.86 -17.48
N GLU A 295 -7.13 -23.65 -18.05
CA GLU A 295 -6.54 -22.49 -17.40
C GLU A 295 -7.30 -22.11 -16.12
N SER A 296 -8.64 -22.16 -16.16
CA SER A 296 -9.45 -21.89 -14.96
C SER A 296 -9.24 -22.94 -13.87
N THR A 297 -9.12 -24.22 -14.25
CA THR A 297 -8.91 -25.33 -13.32
C THR A 297 -7.52 -25.27 -12.69
N GLU A 298 -6.48 -25.07 -13.50
CA GLU A 298 -5.10 -24.92 -13.01
C GLU A 298 -4.95 -23.66 -12.14
N PHE A 299 -5.72 -22.61 -12.41
CA PHE A 299 -5.76 -21.44 -11.54
C PHE A 299 -6.34 -21.74 -10.16
N LEU A 300 -7.43 -22.52 -10.06
CA LEU A 300 -7.95 -22.96 -8.76
C LEU A 300 -6.95 -23.86 -8.02
N LYS A 301 -6.32 -24.81 -8.72
CA LYS A 301 -5.27 -25.66 -8.13
C LYS A 301 -4.09 -24.83 -7.62
N SER A 302 -3.66 -23.82 -8.38
CA SER A 302 -2.58 -22.91 -7.98
C SER A 302 -2.96 -22.08 -6.76
N PHE A 303 -4.20 -21.58 -6.72
CA PHE A 303 -4.73 -20.85 -5.58
C PHE A 303 -4.72 -21.70 -4.30
N VAL A 304 -5.23 -22.94 -4.38
CA VAL A 304 -5.20 -23.92 -3.28
C VAL A 304 -3.75 -24.25 -2.86
N SER A 305 -2.86 -24.47 -3.83
CA SER A 305 -1.46 -24.81 -3.60
C SER A 305 -0.69 -23.69 -2.89
N SER A 306 -1.04 -22.42 -3.16
CA SER A 306 -0.39 -21.26 -2.53
C SER A 306 -0.55 -21.24 -1.01
N GLY A 307 -1.59 -21.90 -0.49
CA GLY A 307 -1.85 -22.09 0.95
C GLY A 307 -1.40 -23.45 1.48
N ASN A 308 -0.55 -24.19 0.75
CA ASN A 308 -0.18 -25.59 1.04
C ASN A 308 -1.40 -26.52 1.16
N GLY A 309 -2.42 -26.30 0.31
CA GLY A 309 -3.68 -27.04 0.34
C GLY A 309 -4.71 -26.47 1.29
N TYR A 310 -4.35 -25.54 2.18
CA TYR A 310 -5.32 -24.88 3.06
C TYR A 310 -5.95 -23.67 2.36
N VAL A 311 -7.26 -23.56 2.52
CA VAL A 311 -8.09 -22.46 2.05
C VAL A 311 -9.11 -22.10 3.13
N ARG A 312 -9.79 -20.97 2.98
CA ARG A 312 -10.92 -20.61 3.83
C ARG A 312 -12.22 -20.63 3.06
N ILE A 313 -13.25 -21.18 3.68
CA ILE A 313 -14.59 -21.23 3.11
C ILE A 313 -15.61 -20.51 3.99
N ILE A 314 -16.44 -19.68 3.38
CA ILE A 314 -17.65 -19.14 4.00
C ILE A 314 -18.83 -19.87 3.39
N ASN A 315 -19.45 -20.75 4.18
CA ASN A 315 -20.57 -21.59 3.76
C ASN A 315 -21.89 -20.78 3.77
N LYS A 316 -22.66 -20.87 2.68
CA LYS A 316 -23.97 -20.23 2.51
C LYS A 316 -25.13 -21.22 2.37
N GLY A 317 -24.87 -22.52 2.53
CA GLY A 317 -25.87 -23.57 2.46
C GLY A 317 -25.52 -24.66 1.45
N ILE A 318 -26.55 -25.39 1.04
CA ILE A 318 -26.44 -26.54 0.14
C ILE A 318 -27.40 -26.32 -1.04
N ASP A 319 -26.95 -26.59 -2.26
CA ASP A 319 -27.80 -26.52 -3.44
C ASP A 319 -28.66 -27.80 -3.64
N SER A 320 -29.55 -27.78 -4.64
CA SER A 320 -30.42 -28.92 -4.95
C SER A 320 -29.67 -30.19 -5.39
N TYR A 321 -28.38 -30.09 -5.71
CA TYR A 321 -27.51 -31.21 -6.08
C TYR A 321 -26.71 -31.75 -4.87
N GLY A 322 -26.89 -31.18 -3.67
CA GLY A 322 -26.17 -31.59 -2.46
C GLY A 322 -24.76 -31.00 -2.33
N ARG A 323 -24.40 -30.01 -3.16
CA ARG A 323 -23.10 -29.32 -3.08
C ARG A 323 -23.18 -28.20 -2.07
N TYR A 324 -22.12 -28.00 -1.27
CA TYR A 324 -22.02 -26.81 -0.44
C TYR A 324 -21.75 -25.59 -1.32
N LEU A 325 -22.53 -24.54 -1.11
CA LEU A 325 -22.31 -23.24 -1.73
C LEU A 325 -21.36 -22.44 -0.85
N VAL A 326 -20.19 -22.10 -1.37
CA VAL A 326 -19.14 -21.43 -0.57
C VAL A 326 -18.51 -20.25 -1.29
N TYR A 327 -18.16 -19.22 -0.54
CA TYR A 327 -17.10 -18.29 -0.94
C TYR A 327 -15.75 -18.85 -0.53
N LEU A 328 -14.77 -18.76 -1.42
CA LEU A 328 -13.42 -19.27 -1.23
C LEU A 328 -12.42 -18.12 -1.09
N LEU A 329 -11.63 -18.16 -0.02
CA LEU A 329 -10.50 -17.28 0.21
C LEU A 329 -9.23 -18.12 0.38
N ASN A 330 -8.06 -17.50 0.23
CA ASN A 330 -6.79 -18.17 0.54
C ASN A 330 -6.72 -18.50 2.05
N ASN A 331 -5.74 -19.31 2.46
CA ASN A 331 -5.58 -19.71 3.86
C ASN A 331 -5.49 -18.52 4.84
N THR A 332 -5.03 -17.34 4.40
CA THR A 332 -4.99 -16.13 5.22
C THR A 332 -6.31 -15.37 5.26
N GLY A 333 -7.24 -15.58 4.31
CA GLY A 333 -8.44 -14.76 4.16
C GLY A 333 -8.21 -13.41 3.46
N GLU A 334 -7.00 -13.16 2.95
CA GLU A 334 -6.64 -11.94 2.21
C GLU A 334 -7.25 -11.90 0.81
N LYS A 335 -7.05 -13.00 0.06
CA LYS A 335 -7.41 -13.08 -1.36
C LYS A 335 -8.71 -13.82 -1.51
N PHE A 336 -9.61 -13.25 -2.31
CA PHE A 336 -10.90 -13.82 -2.61
C PHE A 336 -10.88 -14.46 -4.00
N TYR A 337 -11.06 -15.78 -4.08
CA TYR A 337 -10.83 -16.52 -5.33
C TYR A 337 -11.74 -16.08 -6.49
N PRO A 338 -13.08 -15.94 -6.31
CA PRO A 338 -13.95 -15.41 -7.36
C PRO A 338 -13.47 -14.08 -7.96
N GLU A 339 -12.99 -13.13 -7.15
CA GLU A 339 -12.41 -11.88 -7.64
C GLU A 339 -11.16 -12.15 -8.49
N GLU A 340 -10.24 -12.96 -8.00
CA GLU A 340 -8.99 -13.28 -8.71
C GLU A 340 -9.25 -14.01 -10.04
N SER A 341 -10.17 -14.97 -10.06
CA SER A 341 -10.54 -15.72 -11.27
C SER A 341 -11.18 -14.80 -12.32
N LEU A 342 -12.15 -13.98 -11.89
CA LEU A 342 -12.83 -13.03 -12.77
C LEU A 342 -11.87 -11.99 -13.34
N LYS A 343 -10.98 -11.42 -12.51
CA LYS A 343 -10.01 -10.40 -12.91
C LYS A 343 -9.02 -10.92 -13.96
N ASN A 344 -8.71 -12.21 -13.92
CA ASN A 344 -7.89 -12.88 -14.94
C ASN A 344 -8.71 -13.37 -16.15
N GLY A 345 -10.02 -13.16 -16.16
CA GLY A 345 -10.92 -13.56 -17.24
C GLY A 345 -11.07 -15.08 -17.38
N LEU A 346 -10.89 -15.83 -16.29
CA LEU A 346 -10.94 -17.31 -16.30
C LEU A 346 -12.33 -17.86 -15.97
N SER A 347 -13.24 -17.00 -15.51
CA SER A 347 -14.64 -17.35 -15.24
C SER A 347 -15.56 -16.19 -15.64
N ARG A 348 -16.86 -16.43 -15.63
CA ARG A 348 -17.91 -15.43 -15.81
C ARG A 348 -18.69 -15.22 -14.52
N PRO A 349 -19.31 -14.04 -14.28
CA PRO A 349 -20.08 -13.83 -13.07
C PRO A 349 -21.33 -14.72 -13.04
N LEU A 350 -21.68 -15.19 -11.85
CA LEU A 350 -22.86 -15.99 -11.56
C LEU A 350 -23.38 -15.60 -10.18
N LEU A 351 -24.33 -14.66 -10.16
CA LEU A 351 -24.90 -14.12 -8.93
C LEU A 351 -26.34 -14.61 -8.77
N TYR A 352 -26.69 -15.01 -7.55
CA TYR A 352 -28.02 -15.45 -7.15
C TYR A 352 -28.42 -14.62 -5.93
N GLN A 353 -29.54 -13.89 -5.99
CA GLN A 353 -29.91 -12.93 -4.93
C GLN A 353 -30.02 -13.59 -3.54
N GLU A 354 -30.38 -14.86 -3.47
CA GLU A 354 -30.47 -15.62 -2.22
C GLU A 354 -29.12 -15.93 -1.57
N ASN A 355 -28.03 -15.88 -2.33
CA ASN A 355 -26.68 -16.29 -1.91
C ASN A 355 -25.64 -15.17 -1.91
N VAL A 356 -25.98 -13.97 -2.40
CA VAL A 356 -25.04 -12.85 -2.46
C VAL A 356 -24.68 -12.33 -1.07
N ASP A 357 -23.41 -12.00 -0.90
CA ASP A 357 -22.89 -11.29 0.26
C ASP A 357 -22.45 -9.90 -0.19
N GLU A 358 -23.05 -8.86 0.42
CA GLU A 358 -22.81 -7.46 0.06
C GLU A 358 -21.33 -7.05 0.15
N ARG A 359 -20.52 -7.76 0.95
CA ARG A 359 -19.07 -7.53 1.07
C ARG A 359 -18.30 -8.02 -0.16
N PHE A 360 -18.79 -9.04 -0.85
CA PHE A 360 -18.10 -9.70 -1.96
C PHE A 360 -18.65 -9.29 -3.33
N THR A 361 -19.93 -8.95 -3.43
CA THR A 361 -20.57 -8.59 -4.71
C THR A 361 -19.85 -7.45 -5.44
N PRO A 362 -19.48 -6.32 -4.81
CA PRO A 362 -18.72 -5.27 -5.50
C PRO A 362 -17.39 -5.76 -6.06
N ARG A 363 -16.67 -6.61 -5.32
CA ARG A 363 -15.38 -7.19 -5.75
C ARG A 363 -15.53 -8.06 -7.00
N ILE A 364 -16.60 -8.86 -7.07
CA ILE A 364 -16.95 -9.69 -8.25
C ILE A 364 -17.23 -8.79 -9.46
N VAL A 365 -18.08 -7.78 -9.27
CA VAL A 365 -18.49 -6.87 -10.34
C VAL A 365 -17.29 -6.11 -10.90
N ASP A 366 -16.45 -5.56 -10.04
CA ASP A 366 -15.29 -4.78 -10.43
C ASP A 366 -14.20 -5.66 -11.07
N ALA A 367 -13.98 -6.87 -10.57
CA ALA A 367 -13.05 -7.82 -11.16
C ALA A 367 -13.40 -8.14 -12.62
N TYR A 368 -14.68 -8.39 -12.90
CA TYR A 368 -15.12 -8.71 -14.26
C TYR A 368 -14.96 -7.52 -15.22
N LYS A 369 -15.27 -6.30 -14.75
CA LYS A 369 -15.01 -5.06 -15.50
C LYS A 369 -13.52 -4.88 -15.77
N LEU A 370 -12.66 -5.14 -14.78
CA LEU A 370 -11.21 -5.05 -14.91
C LEU A 370 -10.66 -6.07 -15.92
N ALA A 371 -11.21 -7.28 -15.97
CA ALA A 371 -10.81 -8.28 -16.95
C ALA A 371 -11.12 -7.84 -18.38
N TYR A 372 -12.30 -7.26 -18.60
CA TYR A 372 -12.67 -6.65 -19.87
C TYR A 372 -11.71 -5.51 -20.24
N GLN A 373 -11.54 -4.54 -19.34
CA GLN A 373 -10.68 -3.36 -19.56
C GLN A 373 -9.24 -3.74 -19.91
N ASN A 374 -8.71 -4.80 -19.27
CA ASN A 374 -7.35 -5.26 -19.48
C ASN A 374 -7.23 -6.40 -20.50
N ARG A 375 -8.32 -6.76 -21.19
CA ARG A 375 -8.39 -7.85 -22.20
C ARG A 375 -7.78 -9.17 -21.70
N LYS A 376 -8.14 -9.57 -20.48
CA LYS A 376 -7.65 -10.81 -19.84
C LYS A 376 -8.55 -12.00 -20.11
N GLY A 377 -7.94 -13.20 -20.12
CA GLY A 377 -8.64 -14.48 -20.25
C GLY A 377 -9.59 -14.51 -21.44
N ILE A 378 -10.87 -14.79 -21.19
CA ILE A 378 -11.92 -14.79 -22.22
C ILE A 378 -11.87 -13.53 -23.09
N PHE A 379 -11.63 -12.34 -22.52
CA PHE A 379 -11.62 -11.07 -23.25
C PHE A 379 -10.35 -10.82 -24.08
N SER A 380 -9.34 -11.69 -24.00
CA SER A 380 -8.16 -11.60 -24.88
C SER A 380 -8.52 -11.76 -26.36
N LYS A 381 -9.66 -12.39 -26.66
CA LYS A 381 -10.20 -12.55 -28.02
C LYS A 381 -11.25 -11.52 -28.37
N TYR A 382 -11.45 -10.47 -27.59
CA TYR A 382 -12.56 -9.55 -27.81
C TYR A 382 -12.55 -8.93 -29.22
N GLU A 383 -11.38 -8.64 -29.78
CA GLU A 383 -11.26 -8.08 -31.14
C GLU A 383 -11.14 -9.15 -32.24
N SER A 384 -10.80 -10.41 -31.89
CA SER A 384 -10.42 -11.46 -32.84
C SER A 384 -11.30 -12.69 -32.82
N ALA A 385 -12.26 -12.79 -31.90
CA ALA A 385 -13.18 -13.92 -31.81
C ALA A 385 -13.99 -14.07 -33.09
N GLN A 386 -14.25 -15.32 -33.47
CA GLN A 386 -15.02 -15.64 -34.67
C GLN A 386 -16.42 -15.01 -34.58
N ILE A 387 -16.86 -14.39 -35.67
CA ILE A 387 -18.26 -13.99 -35.82
C ILE A 387 -19.06 -15.21 -36.30
N VAL A 388 -20.05 -15.60 -35.52
CA VAL A 388 -21.01 -16.68 -35.83
C VAL A 388 -22.37 -16.04 -36.09
N GLU A 389 -22.91 -16.27 -37.26
CA GLU A 389 -24.22 -15.77 -37.72
C GLU A 389 -25.01 -16.89 -38.42
N GLN A 390 -26.26 -16.64 -38.80
CA GLN A 390 -27.15 -17.69 -39.35
C GLN A 390 -26.55 -18.43 -40.57
N SER A 391 -25.78 -17.73 -41.40
CA SER A 391 -25.12 -18.26 -42.60
C SER A 391 -23.81 -19.01 -42.33
N THR A 392 -23.25 -18.93 -41.12
CA THR A 392 -21.99 -19.60 -40.76
C THR A 392 -22.12 -21.11 -40.91
N GLN A 393 -21.20 -21.75 -41.65
CA GLN A 393 -21.13 -23.21 -41.77
C GLN A 393 -20.54 -23.83 -40.50
N ASP A 394 -20.87 -25.08 -40.21
CA ASP A 394 -20.30 -25.88 -39.11
C ASP A 394 -20.33 -25.20 -37.72
N LYS A 395 -21.45 -24.56 -37.39
CA LYS A 395 -21.67 -23.82 -36.12
C LYS A 395 -21.37 -24.66 -34.87
N ASP A 396 -21.63 -25.97 -34.92
CA ASP A 396 -21.35 -26.91 -33.83
C ASP A 396 -19.86 -26.93 -33.44
N SER A 397 -18.95 -26.63 -34.38
CA SER A 397 -17.51 -26.55 -34.10
C SER A 397 -17.12 -25.36 -33.20
N TYR A 398 -18.04 -24.42 -32.98
CA TYR A 398 -17.87 -23.26 -32.11
C TYR A 398 -18.54 -23.41 -30.75
N VAL A 399 -19.29 -24.48 -30.51
CA VAL A 399 -19.92 -24.75 -29.21
C VAL A 399 -18.82 -24.92 -28.14
N GLY A 400 -18.97 -24.23 -27.00
CA GLY A 400 -17.97 -24.12 -25.93
C GLY A 400 -16.88 -23.07 -26.18
N LYS A 401 -16.86 -22.42 -27.36
CA LYS A 401 -15.88 -21.37 -27.70
C LYS A 401 -16.42 -19.97 -27.49
N ILE A 402 -15.52 -19.04 -27.23
CA ILE A 402 -15.78 -17.61 -27.17
C ILE A 402 -15.90 -17.06 -28.59
N VAL A 403 -17.07 -16.51 -28.91
CA VAL A 403 -17.44 -16.00 -30.23
C VAL A 403 -18.14 -14.64 -30.12
N TRP A 404 -18.28 -13.99 -31.26
CA TRP A 404 -19.27 -12.95 -31.51
C TRP A 404 -20.50 -13.56 -32.19
N LEU A 405 -21.59 -13.77 -31.45
CA LEU A 405 -22.87 -14.19 -32.04
C LEU A 405 -23.57 -12.98 -32.64
N LYS A 406 -23.78 -12.96 -33.96
CA LYS A 406 -24.34 -11.83 -34.70
C LYS A 406 -25.70 -12.20 -35.32
N GLY A 407 -26.65 -11.28 -35.24
CA GLY A 407 -27.96 -11.40 -35.87
C GLY A 407 -28.83 -10.16 -35.65
N GLN A 408 -29.93 -10.06 -36.39
CA GLN A 408 -30.95 -9.04 -36.16
C GLN A 408 -31.86 -9.47 -35.02
N ILE A 409 -32.16 -8.59 -34.07
CA ILE A 409 -33.07 -8.94 -32.97
C ILE A 409 -34.51 -8.82 -33.46
N THR A 410 -35.25 -9.93 -33.50
CA THR A 410 -36.63 -10.00 -33.98
C THR A 410 -37.67 -10.04 -32.86
N ASN A 411 -37.26 -10.47 -31.66
CA ASN A 411 -38.12 -10.48 -30.49
C ASN A 411 -37.32 -10.31 -29.20
N ILE A 412 -37.92 -9.60 -28.24
CA ILE A 412 -37.37 -9.44 -26.89
C ILE A 412 -38.50 -9.73 -25.90
N SER A 413 -38.25 -10.66 -25.00
CA SER A 413 -39.19 -11.02 -23.94
C SER A 413 -38.52 -10.95 -22.57
N LYS A 414 -39.31 -10.70 -21.53
CA LYS A 414 -38.90 -10.78 -20.14
C LYS A 414 -39.90 -11.67 -19.39
N ASP A 415 -39.41 -12.72 -18.74
CA ASP A 415 -40.26 -13.63 -18.01
C ASP A 415 -40.57 -13.13 -16.57
N SER A 416 -41.38 -13.87 -15.83
CA SER A 416 -41.78 -13.52 -14.46
C SER A 416 -40.62 -13.53 -13.46
N THR A 417 -39.51 -14.21 -13.78
CA THR A 417 -38.27 -14.20 -12.98
C THR A 417 -37.42 -12.97 -13.27
N GLY A 418 -37.77 -12.21 -14.32
CA GLY A 418 -37.04 -11.06 -14.78
C GLY A 418 -35.91 -11.38 -15.75
N LYS A 419 -35.78 -12.63 -16.21
CA LYS A 419 -34.83 -13.02 -17.25
C LYS A 419 -35.29 -12.46 -18.60
N TYR A 420 -34.38 -11.81 -19.31
CA TYR A 420 -34.58 -11.40 -20.69
C TYR A 420 -34.16 -12.51 -21.65
N THR A 421 -34.93 -12.69 -22.72
CA THR A 421 -34.59 -13.54 -23.86
C THR A 421 -34.75 -12.73 -25.14
N LEU A 422 -33.64 -12.56 -25.86
CA LEU A 422 -33.58 -11.90 -27.16
C LEU A 422 -33.48 -12.97 -28.24
N THR A 423 -34.35 -12.91 -29.24
CA THR A 423 -34.38 -13.86 -30.36
C THR A 423 -33.68 -13.21 -31.56
N LEU A 424 -32.76 -13.94 -32.19
CA LEU A 424 -32.02 -13.47 -33.36
C LEU A 424 -32.58 -14.09 -34.64
N ASP A 425 -32.80 -13.23 -35.63
CA ASP A 425 -33.37 -13.52 -36.95
C ASP A 425 -34.64 -14.38 -36.79
N ASP A 426 -34.74 -15.51 -37.50
CA ASP A 426 -35.90 -16.41 -37.40
C ASP A 426 -35.80 -17.44 -36.25
N GLY A 427 -35.11 -17.09 -35.15
CA GLY A 427 -34.99 -17.93 -33.96
C GLY A 427 -33.94 -19.02 -34.03
N TRP A 428 -32.96 -18.90 -34.93
CA TRP A 428 -31.82 -19.83 -34.97
C TRP A 428 -30.91 -19.70 -33.74
N ALA A 429 -30.90 -18.53 -33.12
CA ALA A 429 -30.17 -18.30 -31.88
C ALA A 429 -30.91 -17.38 -30.91
N THR A 430 -30.59 -17.53 -29.62
CA THR A 430 -31.11 -16.68 -28.55
C THR A 430 -30.00 -16.11 -27.67
N VAL A 431 -30.22 -14.93 -27.11
CA VAL A 431 -29.37 -14.37 -26.05
C VAL A 431 -30.19 -14.28 -24.78
N GLU A 432 -29.72 -14.92 -23.71
CA GLU A 432 -30.38 -14.90 -22.41
C GLU A 432 -29.60 -14.01 -21.42
N LEU A 433 -30.31 -13.18 -20.67
CA LEU A 433 -29.74 -12.34 -19.62
C LEU A 433 -30.59 -12.49 -18.37
N ARG A 434 -30.03 -13.03 -17.28
CA ARG A 434 -30.80 -13.17 -16.03
C ARG A 434 -30.94 -11.84 -15.32
N LYS A 435 -31.87 -11.81 -14.37
CA LYS A 435 -32.19 -10.62 -13.61
C LYS A 435 -30.96 -10.07 -12.86
N GLU A 436 -30.17 -10.93 -12.24
CA GLU A 436 -29.02 -10.55 -11.43
C GLU A 436 -27.91 -9.94 -12.29
N GLU A 437 -27.57 -10.55 -13.44
CA GLU A 437 -26.60 -9.93 -14.34
C GLU A 437 -27.12 -8.61 -14.92
N TYR A 438 -28.43 -8.52 -15.19
CA TYR A 438 -29.02 -7.25 -15.59
C TYR A 438 -28.80 -6.18 -14.51
N ASP A 439 -29.21 -6.47 -13.27
CA ASP A 439 -29.16 -5.52 -12.15
C ASP A 439 -27.74 -5.03 -11.86
N TYR A 440 -26.73 -5.91 -11.94
CA TYR A 440 -25.35 -5.57 -11.58
C TYR A 440 -24.46 -5.07 -12.73
N PHE A 441 -24.73 -5.46 -13.98
CA PHE A 441 -23.80 -5.23 -15.10
C PHE A 441 -24.41 -4.52 -16.32
N VAL A 442 -25.74 -4.43 -16.41
CA VAL A 442 -26.43 -3.89 -17.60
C VAL A 442 -27.31 -2.69 -17.26
N ALA A 443 -27.95 -2.70 -16.09
CA ALA A 443 -28.78 -1.59 -15.65
C ALA A 443 -27.99 -0.26 -15.63
N PRO A 444 -28.63 0.87 -15.97
CA PRO A 444 -30.04 1.03 -16.30
C PRO A 444 -30.38 0.88 -17.80
N PHE A 445 -29.58 0.16 -18.60
CA PHE A 445 -29.82 0.05 -20.03
C PHE A 445 -31.19 -0.59 -20.36
N ASP A 446 -31.95 0.01 -21.28
CA ASP A 446 -33.23 -0.53 -21.73
C ASP A 446 -33.01 -1.59 -22.81
N MET A 447 -33.19 -2.87 -22.44
CA MET A 447 -33.05 -3.98 -23.37
C MET A 447 -34.01 -3.91 -24.55
N TYR A 448 -35.21 -3.33 -24.39
CA TYR A 448 -36.19 -3.25 -25.49
C TYR A 448 -35.75 -2.30 -26.62
N SER A 449 -34.83 -1.37 -26.34
CA SER A 449 -34.24 -0.49 -27.34
C SER A 449 -33.44 -1.23 -28.42
N LEU A 450 -33.08 -2.49 -28.16
CA LEU A 450 -32.37 -3.35 -29.11
C LEU A 450 -33.29 -3.97 -30.17
N ASN A 451 -34.61 -3.81 -30.07
CA ASN A 451 -35.54 -4.44 -31.01
C ASN A 451 -35.29 -3.98 -32.46
N ASN A 452 -35.32 -4.91 -33.40
CA ASN A 452 -35.01 -4.72 -34.83
C ASN A 452 -33.58 -4.23 -35.14
N LYS A 453 -32.67 -4.19 -34.17
CA LYS A 453 -31.27 -3.79 -34.39
C LYS A 453 -30.44 -4.98 -34.84
N LEU A 454 -29.47 -4.73 -35.71
CA LEU A 454 -28.39 -5.66 -36.01
C LEU A 454 -27.32 -5.53 -34.93
N VAL A 455 -27.05 -6.62 -34.22
CA VAL A 455 -26.20 -6.63 -33.02
C VAL A 455 -25.28 -7.83 -33.07
N LYS A 456 -24.11 -7.72 -32.42
CA LYS A 456 -23.30 -8.87 -32.04
C LYS A 456 -23.11 -8.96 -30.53
N PHE A 457 -23.12 -10.18 -30.02
CA PHE A 457 -23.00 -10.52 -28.61
C PHE A 457 -21.76 -11.35 -28.37
N TYR A 458 -20.95 -10.96 -27.39
CA TYR A 458 -19.71 -11.63 -27.03
C TYR A 458 -19.97 -12.70 -25.97
N GLY A 459 -19.53 -13.91 -26.24
CA GLY A 459 -19.63 -14.95 -25.22
C GLY A 459 -19.40 -16.35 -25.71
N GLU A 460 -19.65 -17.28 -24.82
CA GLU A 460 -19.48 -18.70 -25.07
C GLU A 460 -20.71 -19.18 -25.81
N LEU A 461 -20.53 -19.88 -26.92
CA LEU A 461 -21.64 -20.44 -27.68
C LEU A 461 -22.12 -21.75 -27.06
N TRP A 462 -23.42 -21.83 -26.75
CA TRP A 462 -24.06 -23.01 -26.21
C TRP A 462 -25.07 -23.59 -27.21
N PRO A 463 -25.34 -24.90 -27.15
CA PRO A 463 -26.52 -25.44 -27.82
C PRO A 463 -27.79 -24.82 -27.21
N GLY A 464 -28.76 -24.52 -28.07
CA GLY A 464 -30.08 -24.08 -27.69
C GLY A 464 -30.96 -25.24 -27.23
N ASN A 465 -32.22 -24.94 -26.91
CA ASN A 465 -33.16 -25.95 -26.41
C ASN A 465 -33.66 -26.89 -27.52
N THR A 466 -33.56 -26.46 -28.78
CA THR A 466 -33.94 -27.25 -29.96
C THR A 466 -32.68 -27.58 -30.76
N SER A 467 -32.63 -28.80 -31.32
CA SER A 467 -31.51 -29.22 -32.18
C SER A 467 -31.27 -28.22 -33.30
N GLY A 468 -30.01 -27.83 -33.50
CA GLY A 468 -29.61 -26.85 -34.52
C GLY A 468 -29.85 -25.38 -34.15
N THR A 469 -30.30 -25.09 -32.93
CA THR A 469 -30.36 -23.73 -32.38
C THR A 469 -29.22 -23.48 -31.41
N TYR A 470 -28.86 -22.22 -31.19
CA TYR A 470 -27.74 -21.83 -30.33
C TYR A 470 -28.14 -20.77 -29.32
N LYS A 471 -27.33 -20.60 -28.27
CA LYS A 471 -27.52 -19.49 -27.34
C LYS A 471 -26.22 -18.93 -26.79
N ILE A 472 -26.26 -17.67 -26.39
CA ILE A 472 -25.27 -17.04 -25.52
C ILE A 472 -25.98 -16.62 -24.23
N LEU A 473 -25.32 -16.85 -23.10
CA LEU A 473 -25.71 -16.22 -21.85
C LEU A 473 -24.94 -14.90 -21.70
N LEU A 474 -25.65 -13.78 -21.81
CA LEU A 474 -25.10 -12.44 -21.68
C LEU A 474 -24.78 -12.16 -20.20
N ARG A 475 -23.63 -11.53 -19.93
CA ARG A 475 -23.18 -11.20 -18.57
C ARG A 475 -23.07 -9.71 -18.33
N ALA A 476 -22.73 -8.91 -19.34
CA ALA A 476 -22.52 -7.47 -19.18
C ALA A 476 -22.81 -6.65 -20.43
N SER A 477 -23.02 -5.34 -20.24
CA SER A 477 -23.29 -4.40 -21.33
C SER A 477 -22.14 -4.28 -22.35
N PHE A 478 -20.89 -4.39 -21.89
CA PHE A 478 -19.71 -4.36 -22.78
C PHE A 478 -19.56 -5.63 -23.64
N GLU A 479 -20.42 -6.64 -23.49
CA GLU A 479 -20.46 -7.80 -24.37
C GLU A 479 -21.42 -7.59 -25.55
N VAL A 480 -22.00 -6.40 -25.70
CA VAL A 480 -22.95 -6.07 -26.76
C VAL A 480 -22.35 -4.99 -27.66
N VAL A 481 -22.37 -5.20 -28.98
CA VAL A 481 -21.94 -4.20 -29.97
C VAL A 481 -23.01 -4.02 -31.04
N PHE A 482 -23.40 -2.77 -31.24
CA PHE A 482 -24.29 -2.33 -32.30
C PHE A 482 -23.57 -2.34 -33.65
N ILE A 483 -24.22 -2.88 -34.67
CA ILE A 483 -23.74 -2.85 -36.04
C ILE A 483 -24.68 -1.90 -36.79
N ASN A 484 -24.19 -0.69 -37.08
CA ASN A 484 -24.94 0.33 -37.81
C ASN A 484 -25.32 -0.13 -39.21
#